data_AF-A0AAN6F840-F1
#
_entry.id   AF-A0AAN6F840-F1
#
_cell.length_a   1.000
_cell.length_b   1.000
_cell.length_c   1.000
_cell.angle_alpha   90.00
_cell.angle_beta   90.00
_cell.angle_gamma   90.00
#
_symmetry.space_group_name_H-M   'P 1'
#
loop_
_entity.id
_entity.type
_entity.pdbx_description
1 polymer ?
#
loop_
_entity_poly.entity_id
_entity_poly.type
_entity_poly.pdbx_seq_one_letter_code
_entity_poly.pdbx_strand_id
1 'polypeptide(L)'
;MNPDTQQSKFAVHDAAREGQTSVVDSLLNADPRLANRRDDDDRLALHWAASNNRIAIVEILADQKGFDVDAQDGAGWTALMMASSLKTADALVDLLLAKGADVDAKTNNGQTALHFAASKTNLDTARKLIAHKASARTKDKRGQLPLHRAAAVGNVPIVKLLLENRSPVNATDMDGSTALHHAIAEGHGDTALVLLKAGAETDKKDASGALAIDLAPDGKVRSYIIRAAEDEGIELASDGARY
;
A
#
# COMPACT_ATOMS: atom_id res chain seq x y z
N MET A 1 19.89 9.14 -32.01
CA MET A 1 18.97 7.99 -31.93
C MET A 1 17.62 8.45 -32.44
N ASN A 2 16.97 7.66 -33.31
CA ASN A 2 15.73 8.06 -33.96
C ASN A 2 14.54 7.78 -33.02
N PRO A 3 13.71 8.76 -32.64
CA PRO A 3 12.55 8.55 -31.76
C PRO A 3 11.62 7.43 -32.24
N ASP A 4 11.46 7.30 -33.56
CA ASP A 4 10.59 6.30 -34.21
C ASP A 4 11.04 4.84 -33.95
N THR A 5 12.35 4.61 -33.75
CA THR A 5 12.86 3.26 -33.47
C THR A 5 12.61 2.81 -32.03
N GLN A 6 12.42 3.76 -31.11
CA GLN A 6 12.15 3.45 -29.71
C GLN A 6 10.65 3.18 -29.48
N GLN A 7 9.79 3.93 -30.18
CA GLN A 7 8.34 3.68 -30.26
C GLN A 7 8.01 2.29 -30.84
N SER A 8 8.87 1.76 -31.73
CA SER A 8 8.73 0.41 -32.28
C SER A 8 9.11 -0.71 -31.32
N LYS A 9 10.08 -0.52 -30.42
CA LYS A 9 10.65 -1.58 -29.56
C LYS A 9 9.65 -2.08 -28.52
N PHE A 10 8.89 -1.16 -27.93
CA PHE A 10 7.97 -1.39 -26.81
C PHE A 10 6.52 -0.98 -27.14
N ALA A 11 6.13 -1.10 -28.41
CA ALA A 11 4.80 -0.71 -28.87
C ALA A 11 3.65 -1.35 -28.07
N VAL A 12 3.81 -2.59 -27.60
CA VAL A 12 2.81 -3.27 -26.76
C VAL A 12 2.68 -2.62 -25.38
N HIS A 13 3.77 -2.10 -24.80
CA HIS A 13 3.79 -1.38 -23.53
C HIS A 13 3.11 -0.02 -23.66
N ASP A 14 3.43 0.73 -24.72
CA ASP A 14 2.80 2.03 -25.00
C ASP A 14 1.30 1.87 -25.24
N ALA A 15 0.89 0.90 -26.07
CA ALA A 15 -0.51 0.57 -26.32
C ALA A 15 -1.24 0.16 -25.03
N ALA A 16 -0.60 -0.64 -24.17
CA ALA A 16 -1.13 -1.03 -22.86
C ALA A 16 -1.30 0.17 -21.91
N ARG A 17 -0.34 1.10 -21.86
CA ARG A 17 -0.43 2.32 -21.06
C ARG A 17 -1.58 3.22 -21.52
N GLU A 18 -1.67 3.42 -22.83
CA GLU A 18 -2.61 4.34 -23.46
C GLU A 18 -4.04 3.77 -23.56
N GLY A 19 -4.22 2.46 -23.31
CA GLY A 19 -5.54 1.83 -23.37
C GLY A 19 -5.97 1.47 -24.79
N GLN A 20 -5.03 1.29 -25.72
CA GLN A 20 -5.30 0.96 -27.11
C GLN A 20 -5.58 -0.54 -27.28
N THR A 21 -6.73 -1.01 -26.81
CA THR A 21 -7.11 -2.44 -26.76
C THR A 21 -6.93 -3.17 -28.10
N SER A 22 -7.42 -2.60 -29.20
CA SER A 22 -7.32 -3.22 -30.53
C SER A 22 -5.87 -3.34 -31.02
N VAL A 23 -5.00 -2.40 -30.63
CA VAL A 23 -3.59 -2.41 -30.99
C VAL A 23 -2.86 -3.49 -30.20
N VAL A 24 -3.14 -3.61 -28.89
CA VAL A 24 -2.59 -4.71 -28.09
C VAL A 24 -3.02 -6.06 -28.65
N ASP A 25 -4.31 -6.25 -28.94
CA ASP A 25 -4.81 -7.51 -29.51
C ASP A 25 -4.12 -7.84 -30.84
N SER A 26 -4.02 -6.86 -31.76
CA SER A 26 -3.34 -7.04 -33.05
C SER A 26 -1.85 -7.41 -32.89
N LEU A 27 -1.16 -6.75 -31.96
CA LEU A 27 0.26 -7.02 -31.69
C LEU A 27 0.47 -8.43 -31.11
N LEU A 28 -0.35 -8.84 -30.15
CA LEU A 28 -0.26 -10.16 -29.52
C LEU A 28 -0.66 -11.29 -30.47
N ASN A 29 -1.64 -11.06 -31.36
CA ASN A 29 -1.99 -12.00 -32.42
C ASN A 29 -0.84 -12.18 -33.43
N ALA A 30 -0.09 -11.11 -33.72
CA ALA A 30 1.07 -11.18 -34.60
C ALA A 30 2.30 -11.84 -33.95
N ASP A 31 2.56 -11.55 -32.67
CA ASP A 31 3.62 -12.18 -31.88
C ASP A 31 3.22 -12.30 -30.39
N PRO A 32 2.73 -13.48 -29.95
CA PRO A 32 2.31 -13.69 -28.56
C PRO A 32 3.43 -13.51 -27.53
N ARG A 33 4.70 -13.59 -27.94
CA ARG A 33 5.85 -13.41 -27.02
C ARG A 33 5.94 -11.97 -26.51
N LEU A 34 5.29 -11.02 -27.19
CA LEU A 34 5.22 -9.63 -26.76
C LEU A 34 4.55 -9.47 -25.38
N ALA A 35 3.64 -10.37 -24.99
CA ALA A 35 3.02 -10.35 -23.67
C ALA A 35 4.05 -10.46 -22.53
N ASN A 36 5.14 -11.21 -22.77
CA ASN A 36 6.23 -11.45 -21.81
C ASN A 36 7.48 -10.62 -22.11
N ARG A 37 7.40 -9.65 -23.04
CA ARG A 37 8.52 -8.75 -23.32
C ARG A 37 8.67 -7.75 -22.18
N ARG A 38 9.89 -7.67 -21.66
CA ARG A 38 10.28 -6.69 -20.64
C ARG A 38 10.83 -5.42 -21.29
N ASP A 39 10.45 -4.26 -20.76
CA ASP A 39 11.03 -2.98 -21.12
C ASP A 39 12.31 -2.69 -20.32
N ASP A 40 12.84 -1.46 -20.42
CA ASP A 40 14.11 -1.10 -19.77
C ASP A 40 13.99 -1.01 -18.23
N ASP A 41 12.76 -0.90 -17.68
CA ASP A 41 12.45 -1.01 -16.24
C ASP A 41 12.04 -2.44 -15.83
N ASP A 42 12.31 -3.40 -16.71
CA ASP A 42 11.94 -4.80 -16.58
C ASP A 42 10.41 -5.01 -16.49
N ARG A 43 9.59 -4.07 -17.00
CA ARG A 43 8.12 -4.17 -16.97
C ARG A 43 7.57 -4.89 -18.19
N LEU A 44 6.62 -5.76 -17.95
CA LEU A 44 5.66 -6.28 -18.94
C LEU A 44 4.55 -5.27 -19.28
N ALA A 45 3.87 -5.48 -20.42
CA ALA A 45 2.66 -4.75 -20.80
C ALA A 45 1.57 -4.83 -19.71
N LEU A 46 1.51 -5.93 -18.96
CA LEU A 46 0.62 -6.11 -17.80
C LEU A 46 0.78 -4.99 -16.77
N HIS A 47 2.01 -4.58 -16.46
CA HIS A 47 2.28 -3.53 -15.48
C HIS A 47 1.73 -2.18 -15.95
N TRP A 48 1.95 -1.83 -17.21
CA TRP A 48 1.43 -0.59 -17.79
C TRP A 48 -0.09 -0.56 -17.87
N ALA A 49 -0.71 -1.70 -18.21
CA ALA A 49 -2.16 -1.85 -18.16
C ALA A 49 -2.69 -1.68 -16.74
N ALA A 50 -2.08 -2.33 -15.75
CA ALA A 50 -2.50 -2.29 -14.36
C ALA A 50 -2.33 -0.89 -13.74
N SER A 51 -1.19 -0.23 -13.97
CA SER A 51 -0.91 1.12 -13.44
C SER A 51 -1.85 2.19 -14.01
N ASN A 52 -2.48 1.92 -15.15
CA ASN A 52 -3.42 2.83 -15.82
C ASN A 52 -4.86 2.32 -15.80
N ASN A 53 -5.16 1.30 -14.98
CA ASN A 53 -6.50 0.73 -14.82
C ASN A 53 -7.14 0.26 -16.15
N ARG A 54 -6.36 -0.35 -17.05
CA ARG A 54 -6.82 -0.84 -18.36
C ARG A 54 -7.32 -2.28 -18.29
N ILE A 55 -8.49 -2.47 -17.69
CA ILE A 55 -9.08 -3.80 -17.41
C ILE A 55 -9.14 -4.69 -18.67
N ALA A 56 -9.68 -4.18 -19.78
CA ALA A 56 -9.80 -4.96 -21.03
C ALA A 56 -8.45 -5.47 -21.56
N ILE A 57 -7.37 -4.72 -21.34
CA ILE A 57 -6.02 -5.13 -21.76
C ILE A 57 -5.47 -6.21 -20.82
N VAL A 58 -5.76 -6.10 -19.52
CA VAL A 58 -5.41 -7.17 -18.56
C VAL A 58 -6.15 -8.45 -18.89
N GLU A 59 -7.43 -8.39 -19.31
CA GLU A 59 -8.18 -9.56 -19.78
C GLU A 59 -7.52 -10.21 -21.01
N ILE A 60 -7.18 -9.42 -22.03
CA ILE A 60 -6.46 -9.91 -23.23
C ILE A 60 -5.13 -10.59 -22.86
N LEU A 61 -4.36 -9.97 -21.96
CA LEU A 61 -3.09 -10.52 -21.50
C LEU A 61 -3.30 -11.81 -20.70
N ALA A 62 -4.37 -11.88 -19.91
CA ALA A 62 -4.71 -13.05 -19.10
C ALA A 62 -5.14 -14.28 -19.91
N ASP A 63 -5.51 -14.09 -21.17
CA ASP A 63 -5.84 -15.17 -22.11
C ASP A 63 -4.59 -15.69 -22.86
N GLN A 64 -3.44 -15.04 -22.72
CA GLN A 64 -2.19 -15.49 -23.34
C GLN A 64 -1.62 -16.71 -22.63
N LYS A 65 -1.02 -17.61 -23.42
CA LYS A 65 -0.33 -18.79 -22.88
C LYS A 65 0.86 -18.37 -22.02
N GLY A 66 0.90 -18.86 -20.79
CA GLY A 66 1.98 -18.55 -19.84
C GLY A 66 1.82 -17.19 -19.17
N PHE A 67 0.61 -16.64 -19.14
CA PHE A 67 0.29 -15.48 -18.31
C PHE A 67 0.64 -15.75 -16.84
N ASP A 68 1.46 -14.87 -16.28
CA ASP A 68 1.84 -14.85 -14.87
C ASP A 68 1.30 -13.56 -14.26
N VAL A 69 0.27 -13.70 -13.40
CA VAL A 69 -0.37 -12.57 -12.72
C VAL A 69 0.55 -11.91 -11.69
N ASP A 70 1.53 -12.66 -11.18
CA ASP A 70 2.48 -12.23 -10.15
C ASP A 70 3.85 -11.87 -10.73
N ALA A 71 3.94 -11.73 -12.05
CA ALA A 71 5.13 -11.22 -12.71
C ALA A 71 5.53 -9.89 -12.06
N GLN A 72 6.79 -9.82 -11.62
CA GLN A 72 7.36 -8.63 -10.99
C GLN A 72 8.13 -7.79 -12.00
N ASP A 73 8.04 -6.46 -11.90
CA ASP A 73 8.95 -5.53 -12.58
C ASP A 73 10.32 -5.44 -11.89
N GLY A 74 11.21 -4.58 -12.40
CA GLY A 74 12.58 -4.45 -11.89
C GLY A 74 12.67 -3.94 -10.45
N ALA A 75 11.58 -3.36 -9.92
CA ALA A 75 11.44 -2.93 -8.54
C ALA A 75 10.63 -3.92 -7.67
N GLY A 76 10.25 -5.07 -8.22
CA GLY A 76 9.48 -6.11 -7.53
C GLY A 76 7.96 -5.86 -7.54
N TRP A 77 7.45 -4.91 -8.32
CA TRP A 77 6.03 -4.59 -8.33
C TRP A 77 5.24 -5.60 -9.16
N THR A 78 4.13 -6.10 -8.61
CA THR A 78 3.14 -6.88 -9.35
C THR A 78 1.99 -5.99 -9.84
N ALA A 79 1.19 -6.51 -10.76
CA ALA A 79 -0.04 -5.85 -11.22
C ALA A 79 -1.00 -5.52 -10.06
N LEU A 80 -1.13 -6.41 -9.08
CA LEU A 80 -2.02 -6.22 -7.92
C LEU A 80 -1.56 -5.05 -7.04
N MET A 81 -0.24 -4.87 -6.86
CA MET A 81 0.30 -3.73 -6.13
C MET A 81 0.04 -2.41 -6.85
N MET A 82 0.22 -2.39 -8.18
CA MET A 82 -0.06 -1.21 -9.01
C MET A 82 -1.54 -0.84 -8.91
N ALA A 83 -2.44 -1.81 -9.09
CA ALA A 83 -3.89 -1.61 -8.93
C ALA A 83 -4.26 -1.12 -7.52
N SER A 84 -3.66 -1.71 -6.48
CA SER A 84 -3.90 -1.33 -5.08
C SER A 84 -3.40 0.08 -4.72
N SER A 85 -2.52 0.66 -5.54
CA SER A 85 -2.06 2.04 -5.39
C SER A 85 -3.00 3.08 -6.01
N LEU A 86 -4.03 2.63 -6.74
CA LEU A 86 -5.04 3.46 -7.39
C LEU A 86 -6.31 3.54 -6.54
N LYS A 87 -6.98 4.69 -6.56
CA LYS A 87 -8.28 4.87 -5.88
C LYS A 87 -9.48 4.34 -6.67
N THR A 88 -9.31 4.07 -7.96
CA THR A 88 -10.41 3.76 -8.90
C THR A 88 -10.29 2.39 -9.57
N ALA A 89 -9.47 1.49 -9.02
CA ALA A 89 -9.11 0.21 -9.64
C ALA A 89 -9.83 -0.99 -9.02
N ASP A 90 -10.99 -0.80 -8.41
CA ASP A 90 -11.72 -1.84 -7.70
C ASP A 90 -12.01 -3.10 -8.53
N ALA A 91 -12.52 -2.92 -9.75
CA ALA A 91 -12.78 -4.03 -10.66
C ALA A 91 -11.49 -4.69 -11.18
N LEU A 92 -10.41 -3.93 -11.32
CA LEU A 92 -9.11 -4.49 -11.68
C LEU A 92 -8.53 -5.33 -10.55
N VAL A 93 -8.65 -4.88 -9.30
CA VAL A 93 -8.25 -5.67 -8.12
C VAL A 93 -9.03 -6.98 -8.08
N ASP A 94 -10.35 -6.94 -8.29
CA ASP A 94 -11.19 -8.16 -8.32
C ASP A 94 -10.75 -9.12 -9.44
N LEU A 95 -10.46 -8.59 -10.64
CA LEU A 95 -9.95 -9.39 -11.76
C LEU A 95 -8.61 -10.07 -11.41
N LEU A 96 -7.66 -9.32 -10.87
CA LEU A 96 -6.33 -9.85 -10.52
C LEU A 96 -6.40 -10.91 -9.42
N LEU A 97 -7.23 -10.68 -8.39
CA LEU A 97 -7.48 -11.67 -7.34
C LEU A 97 -8.17 -12.93 -7.89
N ALA A 98 -9.14 -12.78 -8.79
CA ALA A 98 -9.79 -13.91 -9.45
C ALA A 98 -8.84 -14.72 -10.35
N LYS A 99 -7.79 -14.08 -10.88
CA LYS A 99 -6.69 -14.74 -11.60
C LYS A 99 -5.63 -15.36 -10.68
N GLY A 100 -5.80 -15.26 -9.36
CA GLY A 100 -4.96 -15.91 -8.37
C GLY A 100 -3.74 -15.11 -7.91
N ALA A 101 -3.77 -13.78 -8.05
CA ALA A 101 -2.67 -12.93 -7.60
C ALA A 101 -2.31 -13.14 -6.12
N ASP A 102 -1.01 -13.29 -5.84
CA ASP A 102 -0.48 -13.39 -4.49
C ASP A 102 -0.59 -12.03 -3.76
N VAL A 103 -1.48 -12.00 -2.78
CA VAL A 103 -1.74 -10.82 -1.95
C VAL A 103 -0.56 -10.44 -1.04
N ASP A 104 0.34 -11.37 -0.75
CA ASP A 104 1.50 -11.21 0.12
C ASP A 104 2.83 -11.13 -0.65
N ALA A 105 2.79 -11.09 -1.99
CA ALA A 105 3.91 -10.74 -2.83
C ALA A 105 4.55 -9.42 -2.35
N LYS A 106 5.86 -9.26 -2.54
CA LYS A 106 6.62 -8.13 -2.00
C LYS A 106 7.45 -7.44 -3.06
N THR A 107 7.41 -6.12 -3.05
CA THR A 107 8.39 -5.31 -3.78
C THR A 107 9.81 -5.54 -3.25
N ASN A 108 10.81 -5.02 -3.96
CA ASN A 108 12.19 -5.00 -3.49
C ASN A 108 12.35 -4.25 -2.16
N ASN A 109 11.39 -3.42 -1.77
CA ASN A 109 11.34 -2.74 -0.47
C ASN A 109 10.52 -3.50 0.59
N GLY A 110 10.07 -4.72 0.30
CA GLY A 110 9.29 -5.54 1.23
C GLY A 110 7.82 -5.14 1.36
N GLN A 111 7.33 -4.22 0.53
CA GLN A 111 5.94 -3.73 0.61
C GLN A 111 4.99 -4.68 -0.13
N THR A 112 3.83 -4.92 0.46
CA THR A 112 2.73 -5.73 -0.13
C THR A 112 1.62 -4.83 -0.68
N ALA A 113 0.67 -5.41 -1.42
CA ALA A 113 -0.54 -4.71 -1.88
C ALA A 113 -1.28 -3.98 -0.72
N LEU A 114 -1.32 -4.60 0.47
CA LEU A 114 -1.99 -4.02 1.64
C LEU A 114 -1.29 -2.76 2.18
N HIS A 115 0.05 -2.65 2.04
CA HIS A 115 0.76 -1.42 2.38
C HIS A 115 0.34 -0.26 1.48
N PHE A 116 0.17 -0.52 0.18
CA PHE A 116 -0.25 0.49 -0.78
C PHE A 116 -1.71 0.92 -0.58
N ALA A 117 -2.62 -0.04 -0.37
CA ALA A 117 -4.02 0.25 -0.06
C ALA A 117 -4.16 1.11 1.20
N ALA A 118 -3.39 0.79 2.26
CA ALA A 118 -3.34 1.57 3.49
C ALA A 118 -2.84 3.01 3.26
N SER A 119 -1.73 3.17 2.52
CA SER A 119 -1.13 4.48 2.22
C SER A 119 -2.01 5.35 1.31
N LYS A 120 -2.84 4.74 0.47
CA LYS A 120 -3.71 5.43 -0.49
C LYS A 120 -5.15 5.58 -0.02
N THR A 121 -5.41 5.28 1.26
CA THR A 121 -6.73 5.38 1.89
C THR A 121 -7.81 4.61 1.15
N ASN A 122 -7.46 3.50 0.47
CA ASN A 122 -8.40 2.70 -0.30
C ASN A 122 -8.92 1.54 0.58
N LEU A 123 -10.00 1.82 1.30
CA LEU A 123 -10.57 0.91 2.27
C LEU A 123 -11.19 -0.35 1.63
N ASP A 124 -11.81 -0.21 0.46
CA ASP A 124 -12.46 -1.35 -0.22
C ASP A 124 -11.41 -2.32 -0.77
N THR A 125 -10.33 -1.80 -1.35
CA THR A 125 -9.17 -2.64 -1.70
C THR A 125 -8.56 -3.31 -0.47
N ALA A 126 -8.37 -2.58 0.63
CA ALA A 126 -7.85 -3.18 1.86
C ALA A 126 -8.75 -4.34 2.37
N ARG A 127 -10.08 -4.17 2.32
CA ARG A 127 -11.04 -5.24 2.65
C ARG A 127 -10.92 -6.45 1.73
N LYS A 128 -10.84 -6.22 0.42
CA LYS A 128 -10.68 -7.29 -0.59
C LYS A 128 -9.40 -8.10 -0.33
N LEU A 129 -8.27 -7.42 -0.09
CA LEU A 129 -6.99 -8.07 0.21
C LEU A 129 -7.06 -8.91 1.49
N ILE A 130 -7.62 -8.37 2.57
CA ILE A 130 -7.82 -9.11 3.84
C ILE A 130 -8.75 -10.31 3.65
N ALA A 131 -9.82 -10.17 2.88
CA ALA A 131 -10.72 -11.29 2.56
C ALA A 131 -9.99 -12.44 1.85
N HIS A 132 -9.00 -12.09 1.02
CA HIS A 132 -8.08 -13.01 0.35
C HIS A 132 -6.85 -13.37 1.21
N LYS A 133 -6.93 -13.19 2.53
CA LYS A 133 -5.94 -13.61 3.53
C LYS A 133 -4.61 -12.86 3.51
N ALA A 134 -4.57 -11.64 2.97
CA ALA A 134 -3.40 -10.78 3.06
C ALA A 134 -2.96 -10.58 4.52
N SER A 135 -1.67 -10.67 4.79
CA SER A 135 -1.14 -10.51 6.14
C SER A 135 -1.08 -9.04 6.55
N ALA A 136 -1.80 -8.68 7.61
CA ALA A 136 -1.68 -7.38 8.28
C ALA A 136 -0.41 -7.26 9.16
N ARG A 137 0.48 -8.26 9.12
CA ARG A 137 1.67 -8.41 9.97
C ARG A 137 2.99 -8.38 9.20
N THR A 138 2.94 -8.27 7.87
CA THR A 138 4.13 -8.20 7.03
C THR A 138 4.82 -6.86 7.23
N LYS A 139 6.10 -6.88 7.60
CA LYS A 139 6.95 -5.68 7.67
C LYS A 139 7.63 -5.43 6.32
N ASP A 140 7.65 -4.17 5.89
CA ASP A 140 8.52 -3.70 4.83
C ASP A 140 10.00 -3.60 5.31
N LYS A 141 10.92 -3.24 4.42
CA LYS A 141 12.35 -3.10 4.75
C LYS A 141 12.64 -1.98 5.75
N ARG A 142 11.71 -1.06 5.99
CA ARG A 142 11.79 -0.06 7.07
C ARG A 142 11.19 -0.57 8.37
N GLY A 143 10.79 -1.84 8.44
CA GLY A 143 10.13 -2.41 9.60
C GLY A 143 8.67 -2.01 9.74
N GLN A 144 8.10 -1.28 8.78
CA GLN A 144 6.75 -0.76 8.86
C GLN A 144 5.72 -1.80 8.44
N LEU A 145 4.63 -1.85 9.18
CA LEU A 145 3.42 -2.60 8.84
C LEU A 145 2.46 -1.73 8.00
N PRO A 146 1.44 -2.32 7.35
CA PRO A 146 0.33 -1.53 6.79
C PRO A 146 -0.32 -0.60 7.84
N LEU A 147 -0.32 -1.00 9.11
CA LEU A 147 -0.86 -0.20 10.22
C LEU A 147 -0.08 1.11 10.41
N HIS A 148 1.25 1.11 10.26
CA HIS A 148 2.05 2.34 10.34
C HIS A 148 1.66 3.31 9.21
N ARG A 149 1.46 2.78 7.99
CA ARG A 149 1.05 3.58 6.84
C ARG A 149 -0.36 4.16 7.02
N ALA A 150 -1.31 3.36 7.48
CA ALA A 150 -2.69 3.79 7.75
C ALA A 150 -2.74 4.86 8.86
N ALA A 151 -1.91 4.70 9.89
CA ALA A 151 -1.78 5.66 10.98
C ALA A 151 -1.21 6.99 10.52
N ALA A 152 -0.12 6.97 9.73
CA ALA A 152 0.52 8.16 9.17
C ALA A 152 -0.39 8.98 8.24
N VAL A 153 -1.41 8.37 7.62
CA VAL A 153 -2.39 9.08 6.77
C VAL A 153 -3.72 9.35 7.46
N GLY A 154 -3.85 8.95 8.74
CA GLY A 154 -5.02 9.22 9.57
C GLY A 154 -6.29 8.48 9.14
N ASN A 155 -6.18 7.35 8.44
CA ASN A 155 -7.35 6.63 7.95
C ASN A 155 -7.92 5.69 9.03
N VAL A 156 -8.77 6.25 9.89
CA VAL A 156 -9.45 5.49 10.98
C VAL A 156 -10.09 4.19 10.49
N PRO A 157 -10.85 4.15 9.38
CA PRO A 157 -11.45 2.90 8.92
C PRO A 157 -10.45 1.78 8.61
N ILE A 158 -9.33 2.10 7.95
CA ILE A 158 -8.29 1.11 7.64
C ILE A 158 -7.55 0.71 8.93
N VAL A 159 -7.27 1.65 9.83
CA VAL A 159 -6.66 1.32 11.14
C VAL A 159 -7.52 0.29 11.89
N LYS A 160 -8.83 0.52 11.99
CA LYS A 160 -9.75 -0.44 12.61
C LYS A 160 -9.72 -1.81 11.92
N LEU A 161 -9.83 -1.82 10.59
CA LEU A 161 -9.78 -3.04 9.79
C LEU A 161 -8.49 -3.85 10.07
N LEU A 162 -7.33 -3.19 10.12
CA LEU A 162 -6.05 -3.85 10.36
C LEU A 162 -5.95 -4.40 11.79
N LEU A 163 -6.44 -3.66 12.79
CA LEU A 163 -6.46 -4.11 14.19
C LEU A 163 -7.40 -5.31 14.39
N GLU A 164 -8.60 -5.28 13.80
CA GLU A 164 -9.54 -6.41 13.77
C GLU A 164 -8.91 -7.67 13.15
N ASN A 165 -7.98 -7.48 12.20
CA ASN A 165 -7.23 -8.54 11.54
C ASN A 165 -5.84 -8.78 12.16
N ARG A 166 -5.73 -8.56 13.48
CA ARG A 166 -4.58 -8.94 14.32
C ARG A 166 -3.25 -8.28 13.91
N SER A 167 -3.30 -7.07 13.34
CA SER A 167 -2.10 -6.24 13.21
C SER A 167 -1.59 -5.85 14.60
N PRO A 168 -0.31 -6.06 14.92
CA PRO A 168 0.24 -5.78 16.25
C PRO A 168 0.35 -4.26 16.48
N VAL A 169 -0.49 -3.73 17.37
CA VAL A 169 -0.60 -2.29 17.68
C VAL A 169 0.71 -1.66 18.14
N ASN A 170 1.52 -2.39 18.93
CA ASN A 170 2.79 -1.92 19.51
C ASN A 170 4.03 -2.36 18.73
N ALA A 171 3.88 -2.91 17.51
CA ALA A 171 5.04 -3.20 16.70
C ALA A 171 5.77 -1.92 16.32
N THR A 172 7.10 -1.95 16.40
CA THR A 172 7.96 -0.83 16.02
C THR A 172 8.55 -1.03 14.62
N ASP A 173 8.76 0.08 13.93
CA ASP A 173 9.59 0.15 12.74
C ASP A 173 11.09 0.32 13.11
N MET A 174 11.96 0.54 12.10
CA MET A 174 13.40 0.68 12.33
C MET A 174 13.78 1.91 13.16
N ASP A 175 12.92 2.93 13.22
CA ASP A 175 13.15 4.14 14.00
C ASP A 175 12.62 3.99 15.43
N GLY A 176 12.22 2.77 15.82
CA GLY A 176 11.59 2.49 17.11
C GLY A 176 10.16 3.02 17.23
N SER A 177 9.62 3.63 16.16
CA SER A 177 8.30 4.25 16.17
C SER A 177 7.20 3.20 16.02
N THR A 178 6.15 3.34 16.83
CA THR A 178 4.90 2.56 16.71
C THR A 178 3.90 3.27 15.80
N ALA A 179 2.80 2.62 15.43
CA ALA A 179 1.71 3.28 14.71
C ALA A 179 1.16 4.53 15.45
N LEU A 180 1.19 4.54 16.79
CA LEU A 180 0.78 5.70 17.58
C LEU A 180 1.71 6.91 17.35
N HIS A 181 3.03 6.69 17.26
CA HIS A 181 3.99 7.75 16.95
C HIS A 181 3.67 8.40 15.60
N HIS A 182 3.45 7.59 14.55
CA HIS A 182 3.09 8.07 13.22
C HIS A 182 1.77 8.84 13.21
N ALA A 183 0.72 8.34 13.89
CA ALA A 183 -0.57 9.03 13.96
C ALA A 183 -0.45 10.41 14.64
N ILE A 184 0.28 10.49 15.76
CA ILE A 184 0.41 11.75 16.50
C ILE A 184 1.31 12.75 15.77
N ALA A 185 2.44 12.29 15.22
CA ALA A 185 3.38 13.13 14.47
C ALA A 185 2.72 13.83 13.27
N GLU A 186 1.84 13.12 12.56
CA GLU A 186 1.09 13.64 11.42
C GLU A 186 -0.21 14.37 11.82
N GLY A 187 -0.47 14.51 13.12
CA GLY A 187 -1.59 15.29 13.65
C GLY A 187 -2.95 14.59 13.63
N HIS A 188 -2.98 13.27 13.46
CA HIS A 188 -4.19 12.47 13.32
C HIS A 188 -4.76 11.99 14.66
N GLY A 189 -5.28 12.94 15.45
CA GLY A 189 -5.79 12.67 16.80
C GLY A 189 -6.87 11.60 16.90
N ASP A 190 -7.86 11.56 15.98
CA ASP A 190 -8.87 10.50 15.95
C ASP A 190 -8.25 9.11 15.74
N THR A 191 -7.20 9.04 14.93
CA THR A 191 -6.48 7.78 14.68
C THR A 191 -5.64 7.37 15.88
N ALA A 192 -4.98 8.34 16.53
CA ALA A 192 -4.28 8.10 17.79
C ALA A 192 -5.25 7.55 18.85
N LEU A 193 -6.45 8.12 18.98
CA LEU A 193 -7.47 7.63 19.92
C LEU A 193 -7.88 6.19 19.65
N VAL A 194 -8.08 5.82 18.38
CA VAL A 194 -8.40 4.43 18.02
C VAL A 194 -7.27 3.47 18.39
N LEU A 195 -6.02 3.87 18.17
CA LEU A 195 -4.85 3.06 18.55
C LEU A 195 -4.74 2.92 20.08
N LEU A 196 -4.96 4.00 20.83
CA LEU A 196 -4.97 4.01 22.30
C LEU A 196 -6.04 3.06 22.84
N LYS A 197 -7.28 3.16 22.34
CA LYS A 197 -8.37 2.23 22.69
C LYS A 197 -8.06 0.77 22.35
N ALA A 198 -7.20 0.54 21.35
CA ALA A 198 -6.73 -0.78 20.97
C ALA A 198 -5.51 -1.27 21.79
N GLY A 199 -5.10 -0.54 22.83
CA GLY A 199 -4.00 -0.92 23.71
C GLY A 199 -2.62 -0.45 23.22
N ALA A 200 -2.55 0.65 22.48
CA ALA A 200 -1.28 1.26 22.15
C ALA A 200 -0.53 1.71 23.42
N GLU A 201 0.72 1.29 23.56
CA GLU A 201 1.62 1.70 24.65
C GLU A 201 1.89 3.21 24.58
N THR A 202 1.62 3.93 25.66
CA THR A 202 1.79 5.40 25.74
C THR A 202 3.19 5.82 26.17
N ASP A 203 3.91 4.93 26.87
CA ASP A 203 5.24 5.11 27.43
C ASP A 203 6.37 4.61 26.52
N LYS A 204 6.03 4.02 25.36
CA LYS A 204 7.01 3.55 24.39
C LYS A 204 7.76 4.75 23.78
N LYS A 205 9.07 4.79 24.01
CA LYS A 205 9.98 5.75 23.38
C LYS A 205 10.49 5.22 22.03
N ASP A 206 10.57 6.10 21.05
CA ASP A 206 11.24 5.84 19.77
C ASP A 206 12.79 5.81 19.94
N ALA A 207 13.52 5.65 18.83
CA ALA A 207 14.98 5.61 18.86
C ALA A 207 15.64 6.94 19.27
N SER A 208 14.92 8.06 19.20
CA SER A 208 15.38 9.38 19.67
C SER A 208 15.09 9.61 21.17
N GLY A 209 14.31 8.72 21.80
CA GLY A 209 13.88 8.86 23.18
C GLY A 209 12.58 9.65 23.35
N ALA A 210 11.88 9.98 22.27
CA ALA A 210 10.62 10.72 22.31
C ALA A 210 9.42 9.77 22.54
N LEU A 211 8.47 10.20 23.36
CA LEU A 211 7.16 9.54 23.44
C LEU A 211 6.31 9.96 22.24
N ALA A 212 5.31 9.16 21.87
CA ALA A 212 4.40 9.50 20.78
C ALA A 212 3.74 10.88 20.97
N ILE A 213 3.35 11.24 22.21
CA ILE A 213 2.73 12.54 22.51
C ILE A 213 3.68 13.73 22.33
N ASP A 214 4.99 13.51 22.43
CA ASP A 214 6.03 14.54 22.25
C ASP A 214 6.26 14.88 20.78
N LEU A 215 5.78 14.03 19.87
CA LEU A 215 5.85 14.27 18.44
C LEU A 215 4.66 15.08 17.91
N ALA A 216 3.70 15.48 18.75
CA ALA A 216 2.54 16.25 18.30
C ALA A 216 2.98 17.55 17.59
N PRO A 217 2.45 17.86 16.39
CA PRO A 217 2.95 18.96 15.57
C PRO A 217 2.67 20.35 16.18
N ASP A 218 1.63 20.45 17.01
CA ASP A 218 1.31 21.66 17.75
C ASP A 218 0.57 21.37 19.06
N GLY A 219 0.46 22.41 19.90
CA GLY A 219 -0.20 22.30 21.20
C GLY A 219 -1.72 22.01 21.12
N LYS A 220 -2.40 22.35 20.01
CA LYS A 220 -3.85 22.09 19.86
C LYS A 220 -4.08 20.60 19.65
N VAL A 221 -3.31 19.99 18.75
CA VAL A 221 -3.34 18.54 18.51
C VAL A 221 -2.97 17.79 19.79
N ARG A 222 -1.89 18.20 20.47
CA ARG A 222 -1.48 17.61 21.75
C ARG A 222 -2.61 17.67 22.79
N SER A 223 -3.21 18.84 22.98
CA SER A 223 -4.31 19.04 23.94
C SER A 223 -5.54 18.22 23.60
N TYR A 224 -5.88 18.12 22.31
CA TYR A 224 -6.99 17.30 21.84
C TYR A 224 -6.77 15.82 22.17
N ILE A 225 -5.58 15.27 21.88
CA ILE A 225 -5.28 13.86 22.12
C ILE A 225 -5.28 13.55 23.62
N ILE A 226 -4.67 14.41 24.45
CA ILE A 226 -4.67 14.27 25.91
C ILE A 226 -6.11 14.23 26.43
N ARG A 227 -6.92 15.23 26.10
CA ARG A 227 -8.29 15.30 26.56
C ARG A 227 -9.13 14.12 26.07
N ALA A 228 -9.00 13.75 24.80
CA ALA A 228 -9.74 12.62 24.24
C ALA A 228 -9.33 11.28 24.87
N ALA A 229 -8.05 11.12 25.24
CA ALA A 229 -7.57 9.96 25.97
C ALA A 229 -8.12 9.94 27.41
N GLU A 230 -8.09 11.08 28.11
CA GLU A 230 -8.65 11.26 29.46
C GLU A 230 -10.15 10.95 29.51
N ASP A 231 -10.93 11.44 28.55
CA ASP A 231 -12.37 11.18 28.42
C ASP A 231 -12.68 9.67 28.26
N GLU A 232 -11.72 8.89 27.79
CA GLU A 232 -11.79 7.44 27.63
C GLU A 232 -11.09 6.68 28.78
N GLY A 233 -10.59 7.38 29.80
CA GLY A 233 -9.89 6.81 30.94
C GLY A 233 -8.48 6.29 30.62
N ILE A 234 -7.85 6.80 29.56
CA ILE A 234 -6.51 6.40 29.12
C ILE A 234 -5.50 7.46 29.57
N GLU A 235 -4.59 7.06 30.45
CA GLU A 235 -3.50 7.92 30.91
C GLU A 235 -2.35 7.89 29.89
N LEU A 236 -2.03 9.05 29.32
CA LEU A 236 -0.86 9.19 28.46
C LEU A 236 0.38 9.38 29.32
N ALA A 237 1.42 8.58 29.07
CA ALA A 237 2.72 8.87 29.62
C ALA A 237 3.13 10.28 29.16
N SER A 238 3.53 11.09 30.13
CA SER A 238 4.19 12.37 29.89
C SER A 238 5.54 12.29 30.59
N ASP A 239 6.60 12.72 29.91
CA ASP A 239 7.84 13.01 30.64
C ASP A 239 7.47 14.12 31.62
N GLY A 240 7.42 13.78 32.91
CA GLY A 240 7.13 14.70 34.01
C GLY A 240 8.22 15.76 34.15
N ALA A 241 8.31 16.66 33.17
CA ALA A 241 9.08 17.90 33.15
C ALA A 241 8.98 18.51 31.74
N ARG A 242 8.19 19.58 31.58
CA ARG A 242 8.67 20.91 31.17
C ARG A 242 7.51 21.86 30.83
N TYR A 243 7.33 22.78 31.79
CA TYR A 243 6.58 24.05 31.80
C TYR A 243 5.06 23.99 31.94
#